data_AF-A0A920WR53-F1
#
_entry.id   AF-A0A920WR53-F1
#
_cell.length_a   1.000
_cell.length_b   1.000
_cell.length_c   1.000
_cell.angle_alpha   90.00
_cell.angle_beta   90.00
_cell.angle_gamma   90.00
#
_symmetry.space_group_name_H-M   'P 1'
#
loop_
_entity.id
_entity.type
_entity.pdbx_description
1 polymer ?
#
loop_
_entity_poly.entity_id
_entity_poly.type
_entity_poly.pdbx_seq_one_letter_code
_entity_poly.pdbx_strand_id
1 'polypeptide(L)'
;MWTTIWFSMAMAFAFWLGPIMIGEQWKDSHRTLFITGYVVELSLSMDNVFVIALIFTYFRVPREISASRLFWGILGALVMRGVMILSGAELIERFHWIMYVFGAFLLFTGIKMLFAGDEEVEPEKNIVIRLARKIYPITTEYDGQHFFTLLNGRRALTPLALCLIMVETTDLIFAVDSIPAIFGITTEAFIVFTSNVFAILGLRSLYFVLVGLLRHFRYLKHGMALVLVFIGFKMLVVLWEGHPAWLNFEGNHDAVLGIIGAILGLSIVASVLAPEGTGKDAGKE
;
A
#
# COMPACT_ATOMS: atom_id res chain seq x y z
N MET A 1 6.97 -6.30 19.25
CA MET A 1 7.58 -7.63 19.09
C MET A 1 7.37 -8.16 17.67
N TRP A 2 6.14 -8.38 17.20
CA TRP A 2 5.89 -8.90 15.85
C TRP A 2 6.37 -8.01 14.69
N THR A 3 6.16 -6.70 14.75
CA THR A 3 6.72 -5.74 13.78
C THR A 3 8.23 -5.86 13.63
N THR A 4 8.93 -5.96 14.77
CA THR A 4 10.38 -6.09 14.81
C THR A 4 10.83 -7.40 14.15
N ILE A 5 10.09 -8.49 14.35
CA ILE A 5 10.39 -9.77 13.70
C ILE A 5 10.29 -9.64 12.18
N TRP A 6 9.19 -9.08 11.66
CA TRP A 6 9.00 -8.93 10.21
C TRP A 6 10.01 -7.98 9.57
N PHE A 7 10.32 -6.87 10.23
CA PHE A 7 11.36 -5.96 9.78
C PHE A 7 12.73 -6.64 9.75
N SER A 8 13.10 -7.35 10.83
CA SER A 8 14.34 -8.12 10.89
C SER A 8 14.40 -9.20 9.82
N MET A 9 13.29 -9.86 9.51
CA MET A 9 13.21 -10.83 8.41
C MET A 9 13.43 -10.18 7.05
N ALA A 10 12.84 -9.01 6.79
CA ALA A 10 13.06 -8.27 5.55
C ALA A 10 14.53 -7.83 5.41
N MET A 11 15.15 -7.37 6.51
CA MET A 11 16.57 -7.02 6.52
C MET A 11 17.46 -8.27 6.36
N ALA A 12 17.13 -9.37 7.04
CA ALA A 12 17.83 -10.64 6.85
C ALA A 12 17.73 -11.13 5.40
N PHE A 13 16.59 -10.90 4.73
CA PHE A 13 16.48 -11.17 3.31
C PHE A 13 17.42 -10.30 2.47
N ALA A 14 17.39 -8.98 2.67
CA ALA A 14 18.23 -8.05 1.92
C ALA A 14 19.74 -8.31 2.07
N PHE A 15 20.19 -8.60 3.29
CA PHE A 15 21.61 -8.70 3.63
C PHE A 15 22.18 -10.13 3.63
N TRP A 16 21.35 -11.16 3.79
CA TRP A 16 21.81 -12.55 3.94
C TRP A 16 21.10 -13.52 2.99
N LEU A 17 19.77 -13.63 3.03
CA LEU A 17 19.07 -14.68 2.27
C LEU A 17 19.10 -14.43 0.76
N GLY A 18 18.94 -13.19 0.31
CA GLY A 18 19.06 -12.80 -1.10
C GLY A 18 20.41 -13.21 -1.70
N PRO A 19 21.55 -12.78 -1.09
CA PRO A 19 22.88 -13.23 -1.50
C PRO A 19 23.05 -14.75 -1.53
N ILE A 20 22.51 -15.47 -0.55
CA ILE A 20 22.62 -16.93 -0.47
C ILE A 20 21.78 -17.63 -1.56
N MET A 21 20.57 -17.12 -1.83
CA MET A 21 19.65 -17.75 -2.80
C MET A 21 20.04 -17.47 -4.25
N ILE A 22 20.54 -16.26 -4.53
CA ILE A 22 20.80 -15.77 -5.90
C ILE A 22 22.31 -15.84 -6.23
N GLY A 23 23.18 -15.98 -5.22
CA GLY A 23 24.63 -16.12 -5.41
C GLY A 23 25.27 -14.85 -5.96
N GLU A 24 26.26 -15.00 -6.85
CA GLU A 24 27.01 -13.88 -7.42
C GLU A 24 26.17 -12.90 -8.25
N GLN A 25 24.95 -13.28 -8.63
CA GLN A 25 24.03 -12.40 -9.34
C GLN A 25 23.44 -11.32 -8.40
N TRP A 26 23.45 -11.53 -7.08
CA TRP A 26 22.97 -10.55 -6.10
C TRP A 26 24.01 -9.44 -5.86
N LYS A 27 23.99 -8.43 -6.71
CA LYS A 27 24.82 -7.22 -6.57
C LYS A 27 24.26 -6.27 -5.50
N ASP A 28 25.11 -5.38 -5.00
CA ASP A 28 24.72 -4.32 -4.05
C ASP A 28 23.52 -3.48 -4.52
N SER A 29 23.40 -3.27 -5.83
CA SER A 29 22.24 -2.61 -6.43
C SER A 29 20.92 -3.33 -6.11
N HIS A 30 20.87 -4.68 -6.08
CA HIS A 30 19.65 -5.45 -5.78
C HIS A 30 19.24 -5.26 -4.32
N ARG A 31 20.22 -5.14 -3.41
CA ARG A 31 19.97 -4.84 -2.00
C ARG A 31 19.32 -3.48 -1.84
N THR A 32 19.88 -2.44 -2.47
CA THR A 32 19.30 -1.09 -2.43
C THR A 32 17.91 -1.08 -3.06
N LEU A 33 17.71 -1.75 -4.20
CA LEU A 33 16.41 -1.85 -4.85
C LEU A 33 15.37 -2.55 -3.96
N PHE A 34 15.74 -3.66 -3.32
CA PHE A 34 14.86 -4.36 -2.39
C PHE A 34 14.48 -3.48 -1.19
N ILE A 35 15.45 -2.82 -0.56
CA ILE A 35 15.19 -1.95 0.60
C ILE A 35 14.34 -0.75 0.20
N THR A 36 14.65 -0.11 -0.94
CA THR A 36 13.87 1.02 -1.46
C THR A 36 12.44 0.58 -1.74
N GLY A 37 12.28 -0.57 -2.41
CA GLY A 37 10.98 -1.13 -2.70
C GLY A 37 10.18 -1.49 -1.45
N TYR A 38 10.82 -2.13 -0.48
CA TYR A 38 10.22 -2.46 0.80
C TYR A 38 9.76 -1.21 1.55
N VAL A 39 10.58 -0.16 1.59
CA VAL A 39 10.25 1.10 2.27
C VAL A 39 9.10 1.83 1.57
N VAL A 40 9.12 1.91 0.23
CA VAL A 40 8.05 2.53 -0.54
C VAL A 40 6.75 1.77 -0.38
N GLU A 41 6.79 0.45 -0.47
CA GLU A 41 5.61 -0.38 -0.28
C GLU A 41 5.06 -0.27 1.13
N LEU A 42 5.93 -0.35 2.15
CA LEU A 42 5.54 -0.20 3.55
C LEU A 42 4.89 1.16 3.81
N SER A 43 5.41 2.21 3.17
CA SER A 43 4.87 3.57 3.28
C SER A 43 3.50 3.66 2.63
N LEU A 44 3.37 3.32 1.35
CA LEU A 44 2.09 3.38 0.62
C LEU A 44 1.02 2.46 1.23
N SER A 45 1.45 1.32 1.78
CA SER A 45 0.56 0.41 2.50
C SER A 45 0.01 1.00 3.81
N MET A 46 0.57 2.10 4.34
CA MET A 46 0.03 2.75 5.53
C MET A 46 -1.32 3.42 5.28
N ASP A 47 -1.52 4.05 4.12
CA ASP A 47 -2.83 4.54 3.68
C ASP A 47 -3.81 3.36 3.49
N ASN A 48 -3.32 2.22 3.02
CA ASN A 48 -4.11 0.99 2.93
C ASN A 48 -4.61 0.51 4.30
N VAL A 49 -3.74 0.49 5.31
CA VAL A 49 -4.16 0.16 6.69
C VAL A 49 -5.21 1.14 7.22
N PHE A 50 -5.11 2.43 6.89
CA PHE A 50 -6.09 3.43 7.32
C PHE A 50 -7.49 3.12 6.77
N VAL A 51 -7.60 2.87 5.47
CA VAL A 51 -8.90 2.54 4.86
C VAL A 51 -9.42 1.19 5.35
N ILE A 52 -8.57 0.18 5.52
CA ILE A 52 -8.96 -1.12 6.09
C ILE A 52 -9.49 -0.97 7.52
N ALA A 53 -8.84 -0.15 8.35
CA ALA A 53 -9.29 0.13 9.72
C ALA A 53 -10.66 0.83 9.72
N LEU A 54 -10.87 1.80 8.83
CA LEU A 54 -12.16 2.47 8.66
C LEU A 54 -13.26 1.48 8.24
N ILE A 55 -12.96 0.57 7.31
CA ILE A 55 -13.87 -0.50 6.88
C ILE A 55 -14.24 -1.40 8.08
N PHE A 56 -13.26 -1.84 8.87
CA PHE A 56 -13.50 -2.69 10.05
C PHE A 56 -14.35 -2.00 11.11
N THR A 57 -14.09 -0.71 11.35
CA THR A 57 -14.89 0.10 12.27
C THR A 57 -16.30 0.32 11.74
N TYR A 58 -16.48 0.60 10.44
CA TYR A 58 -17.78 0.78 9.80
C TYR A 58 -18.65 -0.48 9.91
N PHE A 59 -18.08 -1.65 9.60
CA PHE A 59 -18.80 -2.93 9.73
C PHE A 59 -18.90 -3.43 11.17
N ARG A 60 -18.25 -2.77 12.15
CA ARG A 60 -18.21 -3.17 13.56
C ARG A 60 -17.73 -4.61 13.75
N VAL A 61 -16.70 -4.99 12.98
CA VAL A 61 -16.16 -6.35 12.99
C VAL A 61 -15.69 -6.72 14.41
N PRO A 62 -16.27 -7.76 15.05
CA PRO A 62 -15.84 -8.18 16.39
C PRO A 62 -14.36 -8.56 16.41
N ARG A 63 -13.62 -8.10 17.43
CA ARG A 63 -12.18 -8.39 17.61
C ARG A 63 -11.86 -9.89 17.78
N GLU A 64 -12.88 -10.69 18.09
CA GLU A 64 -12.80 -12.12 18.38
C GLU A 64 -12.97 -13.01 17.14
N ILE A 65 -13.15 -12.44 15.94
CA ILE A 65 -13.12 -13.24 14.71
C ILE A 65 -11.73 -13.85 14.57
N SER A 66 -11.69 -15.19 14.55
CA SER A 66 -10.45 -15.95 14.56
C SER A 66 -9.51 -15.54 13.43
N ALA A 67 -8.23 -15.38 13.77
CA ALA A 67 -7.12 -15.06 12.86
C ALA A 67 -7.11 -15.89 11.55
N SER A 68 -7.71 -17.08 11.56
CA SER A 68 -7.80 -17.99 10.42
C SER A 68 -8.63 -17.47 9.24
N ARG A 69 -9.63 -16.59 9.43
CA ARG A 69 -10.42 -16.06 8.31
C ARG A 69 -9.91 -14.76 7.72
N LEU A 70 -9.31 -13.91 8.56
CA LEU A 70 -8.55 -12.76 8.07
C LEU A 70 -7.32 -13.20 7.25
N PHE A 71 -6.77 -14.39 7.54
CA PHE A 71 -5.70 -14.99 6.74
C PHE A 71 -6.10 -15.20 5.28
N TRP A 72 -7.34 -15.63 5.01
CA TRP A 72 -7.82 -15.83 3.64
C TRP A 72 -7.91 -14.53 2.84
N GLY A 73 -8.22 -13.40 3.48
CA GLY A 73 -8.14 -12.10 2.83
C GLY A 73 -6.71 -11.70 2.50
N ILE A 74 -5.79 -11.80 3.47
CA ILE A 74 -4.37 -11.51 3.22
C ILE A 74 -3.79 -12.39 2.10
N LEU A 75 -4.17 -13.67 2.07
CA LEU A 75 -3.77 -14.59 1.01
C LEU A 75 -4.37 -14.19 -0.35
N GLY A 76 -5.64 -13.75 -0.38
CA GLY A 76 -6.30 -13.21 -1.57
C GLY A 76 -5.58 -11.99 -2.12
N ALA A 77 -5.35 -10.98 -1.28
CA ALA A 77 -4.60 -9.78 -1.63
C ALA A 77 -3.20 -10.11 -2.18
N LEU A 78 -2.49 -11.03 -1.52
CA LEU A 78 -1.15 -11.46 -1.97
C LEU A 78 -1.17 -12.11 -3.36
N VAL A 79 -2.16 -12.98 -3.62
CA VAL A 79 -2.32 -13.63 -4.92
C VAL A 79 -2.66 -12.59 -5.99
N MET A 80 -3.63 -11.71 -5.72
CA MET A 80 -4.02 -10.65 -6.65
C MET A 80 -2.84 -9.75 -7.00
N ARG A 81 -2.05 -9.37 -6.00
CA ARG A 81 -0.89 -8.55 -6.23
C ARG A 81 0.22 -9.28 -6.98
N GLY A 82 0.43 -10.56 -6.69
CA GLY A 82 1.32 -11.41 -7.50
C GLY A 82 0.93 -11.41 -8.97
N VAL A 83 -0.37 -11.57 -9.27
CA VAL A 83 -0.89 -11.51 -10.65
C VAL A 83 -0.66 -10.13 -11.27
N MET A 84 -0.93 -9.04 -10.56
CA MET A 84 -0.73 -7.69 -11.09
C MET A 84 0.75 -7.36 -11.32
N ILE A 85 1.65 -7.80 -10.43
CA ILE A 85 3.10 -7.60 -10.59
C ILE A 85 3.61 -8.36 -11.80
N LEU A 86 3.25 -9.65 -11.94
CA LEU A 86 3.66 -10.44 -13.10
C LEU A 86 3.11 -9.86 -14.40
N SER A 87 1.83 -9.48 -14.40
CA SER A 87 1.20 -8.84 -15.57
C SER A 87 1.81 -7.48 -15.89
N GLY A 88 2.14 -6.68 -14.87
CA GLY A 88 2.78 -5.38 -15.02
C GLY A 88 4.21 -5.48 -15.56
N ALA A 89 4.97 -6.47 -15.09
CA ALA A 89 6.32 -6.73 -15.59
C ALA A 89 6.29 -7.08 -17.09
N GLU A 90 5.41 -8.00 -17.49
CA GLU A 90 5.20 -8.37 -18.89
C GLU A 90 4.72 -7.18 -19.74
N LEU A 91 3.84 -6.35 -19.18
CA LEU A 91 3.33 -5.15 -19.84
C LEU A 91 4.45 -4.14 -20.10
N ILE A 92 5.35 -3.92 -19.13
CA ILE A 92 6.50 -3.01 -19.27
C ILE A 92 7.49 -3.55 -20.30
N GLU A 93 7.79 -4.85 -20.26
CA GLU A 93 8.71 -5.48 -21.21
C GLU A 93 8.22 -5.35 -22.66
N ARG A 94 6.92 -5.52 -22.89
CA ARG A 94 6.31 -5.41 -24.22
C ARG A 94 6.06 -3.96 -24.64
N PHE A 95 5.67 -3.10 -23.71
CA PHE A 95 5.22 -1.74 -23.98
C PHE A 95 6.00 -0.72 -23.15
N HIS A 96 7.22 -0.42 -23.57
CA HIS A 96 8.10 0.56 -22.93
C HIS A 96 7.42 1.92 -22.67
N TRP A 97 6.48 2.34 -23.53
CA TRP A 97 5.74 3.59 -23.36
C TRP A 97 4.76 3.58 -22.17
N ILE A 98 4.45 2.42 -21.59
CA ILE A 98 3.59 2.33 -20.41
C ILE A 98 4.21 3.06 -19.21
N MET A 99 5.54 3.17 -19.17
CA MET A 99 6.24 3.93 -18.15
C MET A 99 5.89 5.43 -18.19
N TYR A 100 5.52 6.00 -19.35
CA TYR A 100 4.99 7.37 -19.42
C TYR A 100 3.63 7.47 -18.75
N VAL A 101 2.75 6.50 -19.01
CA VAL A 101 1.41 6.46 -18.43
C VAL A 101 1.53 6.33 -16.92
N PHE A 102 2.35 5.41 -16.44
CA PHE A 102 2.62 5.20 -15.02
C PHE A 102 3.24 6.44 -14.38
N GLY A 103 4.26 7.05 -15.00
CA GLY A 103 4.89 8.26 -14.48
C GLY A 103 3.93 9.44 -14.38
N ALA A 104 3.14 9.69 -15.44
CA ALA A 104 2.13 10.75 -15.46
C ALA A 104 1.00 10.48 -14.46
N PHE A 105 0.58 9.22 -14.34
CA PHE A 105 -0.43 8.79 -13.38
C PHE A 105 0.02 9.03 -11.94
N LEU A 106 1.25 8.61 -11.57
CA LEU A 106 1.82 8.84 -10.24
C LEU A 106 2.00 10.32 -9.92
N LEU A 107 2.44 11.10 -10.91
CA LEU A 107 2.57 12.55 -10.76
C LEU A 107 1.20 13.18 -10.48
N PHE A 108 0.18 12.78 -11.24
CA PHE A 108 -1.19 13.24 -11.05
C PHE A 108 -1.74 12.84 -9.68
N THR A 109 -1.62 11.56 -9.28
CA THR A 109 -2.15 11.09 -7.99
C THR A 109 -1.41 11.72 -6.82
N GLY A 110 -0.08 11.81 -6.87
CA GLY A 110 0.73 12.48 -5.86
C GLY A 110 0.40 13.96 -5.71
N ILE A 111 0.28 14.71 -6.82
CA ILE A 111 -0.14 16.12 -6.78
C ILE A 111 -1.56 16.23 -6.23
N LYS A 112 -2.49 15.41 -6.72
CA LYS A 112 -3.87 15.41 -6.22
C LYS A 112 -3.92 15.16 -4.72
N MET A 113 -3.13 14.24 -4.19
CA MET A 113 -3.07 13.95 -2.74
C MET A 113 -2.54 15.12 -1.90
N LEU A 114 -1.67 15.98 -2.45
CA LEU A 114 -1.19 17.18 -1.75
C LEU A 114 -2.25 18.28 -1.65
N PHE A 115 -3.17 18.35 -2.61
CA PHE A 115 -4.16 19.43 -2.71
C PHE A 115 -5.60 18.99 -2.36
N ALA A 116 -5.87 17.69 -2.38
CA ALA A 116 -7.13 17.14 -1.90
C ALA A 116 -7.13 17.18 -0.37
N GLY A 117 -8.07 17.93 0.21
CA GLY A 117 -8.39 17.82 1.64
C GLY A 117 -8.78 16.38 1.99
N ASP A 118 -8.83 16.05 3.29
CA ASP A 118 -9.31 14.73 3.75
C ASP A 118 -10.78 14.53 3.33
N GLU A 119 -11.00 14.05 2.11
CA GLU A 119 -12.30 13.57 1.65
C GLU A 119 -12.66 12.35 2.49
N GLU A 120 -13.73 12.46 3.28
CA GLU A 120 -14.29 11.34 4.01
C GLU A 120 -14.72 10.27 3.00
N VAL A 121 -14.03 9.12 3.03
CA VAL A 121 -14.39 7.96 2.22
C VAL A 121 -15.71 7.41 2.76
N GLU A 122 -16.83 7.78 2.13
CA GLU A 122 -18.15 7.23 2.46
C GLU A 122 -18.31 5.81 1.88
N PRO A 123 -18.25 4.73 2.70
CA PRO A 123 -18.28 3.36 2.17
C PRO A 123 -19.61 3.03 1.50
N GLU A 124 -20.71 3.65 1.94
CA GLU A 124 -22.07 3.41 1.44
C GLU A 124 -22.29 3.82 -0.01
N LYS A 125 -21.53 4.81 -0.50
CA LYS A 125 -21.57 5.23 -1.90
C LYS A 125 -20.73 4.32 -2.80
N ASN A 126 -19.92 3.41 -2.25
CA ASN A 126 -19.03 2.57 -3.04
C ASN A 126 -19.82 1.67 -4.00
N ILE A 127 -19.48 1.78 -5.29
CA ILE A 127 -20.08 1.03 -6.41
C ILE A 127 -20.03 -0.47 -6.13
N VAL A 128 -18.97 -0.94 -5.48
CA VAL A 128 -18.78 -2.37 -5.16
C VAL A 128 -19.81 -2.86 -4.15
N ILE A 129 -20.16 -2.08 -3.13
CA ILE A 129 -21.22 -2.46 -2.17
C ILE A 129 -22.58 -2.46 -2.88
N ARG A 130 -22.86 -1.50 -3.76
CA ARG A 130 -24.11 -1.46 -4.53
C ARG A 130 -24.24 -2.67 -5.46
N LEU A 131 -23.14 -3.06 -6.11
CA LEU A 131 -23.11 -4.23 -6.98
C LEU A 131 -23.28 -5.52 -6.18
N ALA A 132 -22.60 -5.66 -5.04
CA ALA A 132 -22.79 -6.80 -4.15
C ALA A 132 -24.24 -6.92 -3.64
N ARG A 133 -24.86 -5.80 -3.24
CA ARG A 133 -26.29 -5.69 -2.85
C ARG A 133 -27.24 -6.11 -3.96
N LYS A 134 -26.87 -5.88 -5.22
CA LYS A 134 -27.69 -6.23 -6.39
C LYS A 134 -27.63 -7.73 -6.72
N ILE A 135 -26.51 -8.38 -6.44
CA ILE A 135 -26.29 -9.79 -6.78
C ILE A 135 -26.76 -10.73 -5.65
N TYR A 136 -26.51 -10.38 -4.38
CA TYR A 136 -26.91 -11.18 -3.22
C TYR A 136 -27.70 -10.36 -2.20
N PRO A 137 -28.76 -10.92 -1.57
CA PRO A 137 -29.38 -10.32 -0.40
C PRO A 137 -28.37 -10.24 0.75
N ILE A 138 -28.48 -9.21 1.58
CA ILE A 138 -27.55 -8.94 2.69
C ILE A 138 -28.28 -9.07 4.01
N THR A 139 -27.72 -9.82 4.94
CA THR A 139 -28.20 -9.84 6.33
C THR A 139 -27.53 -8.72 7.13
N THR A 140 -28.26 -8.15 8.10
CA THR A 140 -27.74 -7.20 9.08
C THR A 140 -27.05 -7.88 10.26
N GLU A 141 -27.29 -9.18 10.45
CA GLU A 141 -26.76 -9.94 11.58
C GLU A 141 -25.51 -10.74 11.20
N TYR A 142 -24.58 -10.83 12.14
CA TYR A 142 -23.43 -11.73 12.05
C TYR A 142 -23.87 -13.16 12.35
N ASP A 143 -23.77 -14.06 11.38
CA ASP A 143 -23.95 -15.50 11.57
C ASP A 143 -22.62 -16.15 12.01
N GLY A 144 -22.24 -15.84 13.25
CA GLY A 144 -20.98 -16.25 13.85
C GLY A 144 -19.80 -15.78 13.00
N GLN A 145 -19.17 -16.73 12.31
CA GLN A 145 -18.01 -16.45 11.48
C GLN A 145 -18.16 -16.89 10.00
N HIS A 146 -19.38 -17.10 9.51
CA HIS A 146 -19.62 -17.48 8.12
C HIS A 146 -19.69 -16.26 7.20
N PHE A 147 -19.21 -16.41 5.95
CA PHE A 147 -19.32 -15.38 4.91
C PHE A 147 -20.70 -15.37 4.25
N PHE A 148 -21.38 -16.51 4.26
CA PHE A 148 -22.71 -16.67 3.70
C PHE A 148 -23.63 -17.22 4.78
N THR A 149 -24.86 -16.74 4.79
CA THR A 149 -25.94 -17.29 5.61
C THR A 149 -27.18 -17.51 4.75
N LEU A 150 -28.23 -18.09 5.34
CA LEU A 150 -29.51 -18.32 4.70
C LEU A 150 -30.51 -17.29 5.24
N LEU A 151 -30.93 -16.36 4.39
CA LEU A 151 -31.96 -15.37 4.70
C LEU A 151 -33.20 -15.67 3.87
N ASN A 152 -34.32 -15.99 4.52
CA ASN A 152 -35.60 -16.30 3.87
C ASN A 152 -35.48 -17.36 2.75
N GLY A 153 -34.72 -18.43 2.99
CA GLY A 153 -34.53 -19.53 2.03
C GLY A 153 -33.58 -19.23 0.86
N ARG A 154 -32.94 -18.04 0.81
CA ARG A 154 -31.93 -17.66 -0.19
C ARG A 154 -30.57 -17.46 0.47
N ARG A 155 -29.49 -17.76 -0.26
CA ARG A 155 -28.12 -17.43 0.19
C ARG A 155 -27.96 -15.92 0.28
N ALA A 156 -27.51 -15.43 1.42
CA ALA A 156 -27.26 -14.04 1.71
C ALA A 156 -25.81 -13.82 2.16
N LEU A 157 -25.27 -12.65 1.85
CA LEU A 157 -23.95 -12.22 2.32
C LEU A 157 -24.05 -11.71 3.76
N THR A 158 -23.11 -12.11 4.61
CA THR A 158 -22.96 -11.54 5.95
C THR A 158 -22.17 -10.23 5.90
N PRO A 159 -22.25 -9.38 6.94
CA PRO A 159 -21.42 -8.18 7.03
C PRO A 159 -19.91 -8.49 6.94
N LEU A 160 -19.49 -9.68 7.39
CA LEU A 160 -18.11 -10.14 7.27
C LEU A 160 -17.68 -10.34 5.81
N ALA A 161 -18.54 -10.86 4.95
CA ALA A 161 -18.22 -11.03 3.54
C ALA A 161 -18.14 -9.69 2.79
N LEU A 162 -19.01 -8.74 3.12
CA LEU A 162 -18.93 -7.39 2.57
C LEU A 162 -17.66 -6.68 3.01
N CYS A 163 -17.31 -6.82 4.29
CA CYS A 163 -16.06 -6.31 4.81
C CYS A 163 -14.86 -6.90 4.06
N LEU A 164 -14.84 -8.20 3.81
CA LEU A 164 -13.77 -8.84 3.03
C LEU A 164 -13.70 -8.29 1.60
N ILE A 165 -14.83 -8.26 0.89
CA ILE A 165 -14.90 -7.72 -0.48
C ILE A 165 -14.38 -6.27 -0.52
N MET A 166 -14.73 -5.45 0.47
CA MET A 166 -14.28 -4.08 0.57
C MET A 166 -12.77 -3.98 0.79
N VAL A 167 -12.21 -4.82 1.65
CA VAL A 167 -10.75 -4.89 1.87
C VAL A 167 -10.02 -5.30 0.59
N GLU A 168 -10.45 -6.39 -0.07
CA GLU A 168 -9.83 -6.86 -1.32
C GLU A 168 -9.91 -5.81 -2.45
N THR A 169 -11.08 -5.16 -2.58
CA THR A 169 -11.26 -4.10 -3.59
C THR A 169 -10.38 -2.90 -3.28
N THR A 170 -10.30 -2.52 -2.01
CA THR A 170 -9.49 -1.39 -1.56
C THR A 170 -8.01 -1.67 -1.82
N ASP A 171 -7.54 -2.87 -1.51
CA ASP A 171 -6.17 -3.29 -1.82
C ASP A 171 -5.87 -3.23 -3.33
N LEU A 172 -6.81 -3.69 -4.16
CA LEU A 172 -6.70 -3.57 -5.62
C LEU A 172 -6.59 -2.12 -6.07
N ILE A 173 -7.38 -1.20 -5.48
CA ILE A 173 -7.32 0.23 -5.77
C ILE A 173 -5.94 0.79 -5.38
N PHE A 174 -5.43 0.45 -4.18
CA PHE A 174 -4.10 0.89 -3.75
C PHE A 174 -2.97 0.32 -4.61
N ALA A 175 -3.12 -0.91 -5.10
CA ALA A 175 -2.17 -1.52 -6.00
C ALA A 175 -2.03 -0.76 -7.33
N VAL A 176 -3.05 0.02 -7.74
CA VAL A 176 -2.98 0.88 -8.94
C VAL A 176 -1.94 1.98 -8.77
N ASP A 177 -1.73 2.51 -7.56
CA ASP A 177 -0.70 3.52 -7.29
C ASP A 177 0.64 2.86 -6.95
N SER A 178 0.63 1.83 -6.10
CA SER A 178 1.88 1.25 -5.58
C SER A 178 2.65 0.41 -6.61
N ILE A 179 1.96 -0.26 -7.54
CA ILE A 179 2.63 -1.10 -8.56
C ILE A 179 3.40 -0.26 -9.59
N PRO A 180 2.82 0.80 -10.19
CA PRO A 180 3.60 1.74 -10.99
C PRO A 180 4.78 2.33 -10.22
N ALA A 181 4.59 2.68 -8.95
CA ALA A 181 5.64 3.28 -8.14
C ALA A 181 6.83 2.35 -7.93
N ILE A 182 6.59 1.08 -7.60
CA ILE A 182 7.67 0.10 -7.45
C ILE A 182 8.36 -0.21 -8.78
N PHE A 183 7.62 -0.24 -9.88
CA PHE A 183 8.20 -0.38 -11.22
C PHE A 183 9.03 0.84 -11.65
N GLY A 184 8.72 2.03 -11.12
CA GLY A 184 9.57 3.22 -11.25
C GLY A 184 10.90 3.12 -10.50
N ILE A 185 11.03 2.16 -9.57
CA ILE A 185 12.27 1.89 -8.83
C ILE A 185 13.06 0.75 -9.48
N THR A 186 12.40 -0.37 -9.76
CA THR A 186 13.00 -1.54 -10.42
C THR A 186 11.98 -2.25 -11.30
N THR A 187 12.43 -2.73 -12.47
CA THR A 187 11.64 -3.58 -13.37
C THR A 187 11.78 -5.07 -13.06
N GLU A 188 12.64 -5.44 -12.11
CA GLU A 188 12.86 -6.84 -11.73
C GLU A 188 11.68 -7.39 -10.90
N ALA A 189 10.80 -8.15 -11.55
CA ALA A 189 9.60 -8.72 -10.93
C ALA A 189 9.88 -9.50 -9.63
N PHE A 190 11.03 -10.16 -9.52
CA PHE A 190 11.44 -10.86 -8.29
C PHE A 190 11.63 -9.90 -7.11
N ILE A 191 12.34 -8.78 -7.30
CA ILE A 191 12.54 -7.78 -6.25
C ILE A 191 11.21 -7.11 -5.91
N VAL A 192 10.42 -6.75 -6.93
CA VAL A 192 9.09 -6.15 -6.75
C VAL A 192 8.19 -7.06 -5.91
N PHE A 193 8.11 -8.34 -6.26
CA PHE A 193 7.28 -9.32 -5.56
C PHE A 193 7.77 -9.60 -4.15
N THR A 194 9.06 -9.87 -3.95
CA THR A 194 9.61 -10.22 -2.64
C THR A 194 9.52 -9.04 -1.65
N SER A 195 9.90 -7.83 -2.06
CA SER A 195 9.80 -6.63 -1.21
C SER A 195 8.36 -6.38 -0.78
N ASN A 196 7.40 -6.61 -1.69
CA ASN A 196 6.00 -6.49 -1.39
C ASN A 196 5.47 -7.55 -0.42
N VAL A 197 5.82 -8.82 -0.63
CA VAL A 197 5.44 -9.92 0.29
C VAL A 197 5.93 -9.61 1.70
N PHE A 198 7.18 -9.18 1.87
CA PHE A 198 7.72 -8.80 3.17
C PHE A 198 6.99 -7.60 3.81
N ALA A 199 6.58 -6.61 3.00
CA ALA A 199 5.82 -5.46 3.48
C ALA A 199 4.40 -5.88 3.96
N ILE A 200 3.67 -6.65 3.16
CA ILE A 200 2.30 -7.11 3.48
C ILE A 200 2.28 -8.02 4.72
N LEU A 201 3.24 -8.95 4.83
CA LEU A 201 3.33 -9.84 5.99
C LEU A 201 3.60 -9.05 7.29
N GLY A 202 4.40 -7.98 7.20
CA GLY A 202 4.64 -7.06 8.32
C GLY A 202 3.39 -6.29 8.76
N LEU A 203 2.56 -5.87 7.80
CA LEU A 203 1.38 -5.02 8.02
C LEU A 203 0.35 -5.62 8.99
N ARG A 204 0.13 -6.94 8.94
CA ARG A 204 -0.83 -7.62 9.83
C ARG A 204 -0.48 -7.44 11.31
N SER A 205 0.81 -7.47 11.63
CA SER A 205 1.30 -7.20 12.98
C SER A 205 1.26 -5.73 13.34
N LEU A 206 1.38 -4.88 12.32
CA LEU A 206 1.44 -3.43 12.42
C LEU A 206 0.07 -2.81 12.64
N TYR A 207 -1.02 -3.45 12.21
CA TYR A 207 -2.40 -2.95 12.37
C TYR A 207 -2.68 -2.44 13.79
N PHE A 208 -2.34 -3.22 14.82
CA PHE A 208 -2.59 -2.84 16.21
C PHE A 208 -1.74 -1.64 16.68
N VAL A 209 -0.53 -1.51 16.16
CA VAL A 209 0.38 -0.39 16.47
C VAL A 209 -0.05 0.85 15.70
N LEU A 210 -0.38 0.69 14.42
CA LEU A 210 -0.81 1.76 13.53
C LEU A 210 -2.10 2.39 13.99
N VAL A 211 -3.13 1.60 14.35
CA VAL A 211 -4.41 2.12 14.86
C VAL A 211 -4.21 3.03 16.09
N GLY A 212 -3.24 2.73 16.95
CA GLY A 212 -2.89 3.57 18.11
C GLY A 212 -2.10 4.83 17.74
N LEU A 213 -1.29 4.77 16.68
CA LEU A 213 -0.45 5.87 16.21
C LEU A 213 -1.10 6.73 15.11
N LEU A 214 -2.30 6.39 14.63
CA LEU A 214 -2.96 7.07 13.49
C LEU A 214 -3.03 8.60 13.67
N ARG A 215 -3.27 9.06 14.90
CA ARG A 215 -3.40 10.50 15.21
C ARG A 215 -2.06 11.26 15.13
N HIS A 216 -0.94 10.55 15.15
CA HIS A 216 0.41 11.12 15.21
C HIS A 216 1.11 11.19 13.84
N PHE A 217 0.48 10.76 12.75
CA PHE A 217 1.12 10.66 11.42
C PHE A 217 0.47 11.54 10.34
N ARG A 218 -0.04 12.72 10.72
CA ARG A 218 -0.70 13.65 9.78
C ARG A 218 0.16 14.02 8.56
N TYR A 219 1.45 14.26 8.75
CA TYR A 219 2.33 14.65 7.64
C TYR A 219 2.86 13.46 6.84
N LEU A 220 2.66 12.23 7.30
CA LEU A 220 3.08 11.06 6.53
C LEU A 220 2.32 10.94 5.21
N LYS A 221 1.02 11.33 5.19
CA LYS A 221 0.22 11.43 3.95
C LYS A 221 0.88 12.36 2.93
N HIS A 222 1.43 13.49 3.40
CA HIS A 222 2.16 14.45 2.56
C HIS A 222 3.49 13.85 2.09
N GLY A 223 4.19 13.13 2.96
CA GLY A 223 5.41 12.40 2.60
C GLY A 223 5.19 11.37 1.49
N MET A 224 4.13 10.57 1.59
CA MET A 224 3.77 9.59 0.56
C MET A 224 3.43 10.27 -0.76
N ALA A 225 2.66 11.36 -0.73
CA ALA A 225 2.35 12.13 -1.92
C ALA A 225 3.61 12.69 -2.60
N LEU A 226 4.57 13.19 -1.82
CA LEU A 226 5.87 13.64 -2.33
C LEU A 226 6.71 12.50 -2.91
N VAL A 227 6.68 11.30 -2.30
CA VAL A 227 7.32 10.10 -2.86
C VAL A 227 6.71 9.73 -4.22
N LEU A 228 5.38 9.74 -4.35
CA LEU A 228 4.71 9.46 -5.63
C LEU A 228 5.05 10.50 -6.70
N VAL A 229 5.03 11.79 -6.36
CA VAL A 229 5.46 12.88 -7.25
C VAL A 229 6.90 12.68 -7.70
N PHE A 230 7.80 12.36 -6.76
CA PHE A 230 9.21 12.12 -7.07
C PHE A 230 9.41 10.91 -7.99
N ILE A 231 8.78 9.77 -7.70
CA ILE A 231 8.89 8.56 -8.53
C ILE A 231 8.27 8.82 -9.91
N GLY A 232 7.09 9.43 -9.98
CA GLY A 232 6.44 9.78 -11.24
C GLY A 232 7.31 10.71 -12.10
N PHE A 233 7.90 11.73 -11.47
CA PHE A 233 8.85 12.62 -12.12
C PHE A 233 10.11 11.87 -12.60
N LYS A 234 10.71 11.01 -11.77
CA LYS A 234 11.85 10.16 -12.15
C LYS A 234 11.53 9.33 -13.40
N MET A 235 10.37 8.68 -13.43
CA MET A 235 9.95 7.85 -14.56
C MET A 235 9.85 8.66 -15.86
N LEU A 236 9.36 9.89 -15.79
CA LEU A 236 9.25 10.77 -16.96
C LEU A 236 10.62 11.34 -17.39
N VAL A 237 11.53 11.62 -16.45
CA VAL A 237 12.87 12.16 -16.73
C VAL A 237 13.77 11.16 -17.41
N VAL A 238 13.77 9.90 -16.98
CA VAL A 238 14.60 8.83 -17.58
C VAL A 238 14.31 8.70 -19.08
N LEU A 239 13.12 9.07 -19.50
CA LEU A 239 12.64 9.02 -20.87
C LEU A 239 12.92 10.32 -21.67
N TRP A 240 13.41 11.39 -21.02
CA TRP A 240 13.78 12.62 -21.70
C TRP A 240 15.22 12.51 -22.25
N GLU A 241 15.33 12.33 -23.56
CA GLU A 241 16.61 12.37 -24.27
C GLU A 241 17.31 13.72 -24.05
N GLY A 242 18.52 13.69 -23.46
CA GLY A 242 19.31 14.88 -23.18
C GLY A 242 19.10 15.52 -21.81
N HIS A 243 18.42 14.84 -20.87
CA HIS A 243 18.35 15.33 -19.49
C HIS A 243 19.75 15.55 -18.88
N PRO A 244 19.93 16.56 -18.01
CA PRO A 244 21.22 16.83 -17.40
C PRO A 244 21.74 15.61 -16.62
N ALA A 245 23.06 15.39 -16.61
CA ALA A 245 23.67 14.25 -15.91
C ALA A 245 23.33 14.19 -14.40
N TRP A 246 23.04 15.33 -13.77
CA TRP A 246 22.61 15.40 -12.37
C TRP A 246 21.17 14.92 -12.13
N LEU A 247 20.38 14.75 -13.19
CA LEU A 247 19.00 14.25 -13.19
C LEU A 247 18.92 12.76 -13.58
N ASN A 248 20.04 12.10 -13.85
CA ASN A 248 20.05 10.68 -14.20
C ASN A 248 20.01 9.81 -12.94
N PHE A 249 18.82 9.28 -12.64
CA PHE A 249 18.57 8.40 -11.51
C PHE A 249 18.63 6.90 -11.86
N GLU A 250 18.89 6.55 -13.11
CA GLU A 250 18.86 5.16 -13.59
C GLU A 250 20.03 4.33 -13.03
N GLY A 251 21.17 4.97 -12.74
CA GLY A 251 22.35 4.31 -12.14
C GLY A 251 22.56 4.56 -10.64
N ASN A 252 21.80 5.48 -10.02
CA ASN A 252 22.05 5.93 -8.65
C ASN A 252 20.91 5.53 -7.70
N HIS A 253 20.78 4.23 -7.47
CA HIS A 253 19.74 3.68 -6.58
C HIS A 253 19.88 4.17 -5.14
N ASP A 254 21.10 4.46 -4.69
CA ASP A 254 21.37 4.96 -3.33
C ASP A 254 20.84 6.39 -3.16
N ALA A 255 20.95 7.24 -4.19
CA ALA A 255 20.33 8.57 -4.16
C ALA A 255 18.80 8.49 -4.13
N VAL A 256 18.19 7.56 -4.90
CA VAL A 256 16.74 7.33 -4.88
C VAL A 256 16.29 6.90 -3.48
N LEU A 257 16.97 5.94 -2.88
CA LEU A 257 16.71 5.52 -1.49
C LEU A 257 16.89 6.67 -0.50
N GLY A 258 17.96 7.46 -0.66
CA GLY A 258 18.26 8.61 0.20
C GLY A 258 17.18 9.69 0.13
N ILE A 259 16.69 10.03 -1.07
CA ILE A 259 15.61 11.01 -1.26
C ILE A 259 14.31 10.50 -0.64
N ILE A 260 13.92 9.25 -0.94
CA ILE A 260 12.69 8.65 -0.38
C ILE A 260 12.78 8.57 1.14
N GLY A 261 13.91 8.09 1.67
CA GLY A 261 14.17 8.02 3.10
C GLY A 261 14.16 9.39 3.78
N ALA A 262 14.68 10.43 3.14
CA ALA A 262 14.62 11.79 3.64
C ALA A 262 13.20 12.34 3.66
N ILE A 263 12.42 12.17 2.58
CA ILE A 263 11.03 12.61 2.51
C ILE A 263 10.19 11.94 3.61
N LEU A 264 10.28 10.62 3.74
CA LEU A 264 9.53 9.87 4.74
C LEU A 264 10.02 10.19 6.16
N GLY A 265 11.32 10.24 6.38
CA GLY A 265 11.93 10.56 7.66
C GLY A 265 11.56 11.95 8.16
N LEU A 266 11.65 12.97 7.30
CA LEU A 266 11.22 14.34 7.61
C LEU A 266 9.72 14.39 7.91
N SER A 267 8.91 13.64 7.17
CA SER A 267 7.46 13.58 7.39
C SER A 267 7.11 12.95 8.74
N ILE A 268 7.83 11.89 9.14
CA ILE A 268 7.67 11.26 10.46
C ILE A 268 8.11 12.22 11.56
N VAL A 269 9.29 12.83 11.46
CA VAL A 269 9.82 13.78 12.45
C VAL A 269 8.89 14.98 12.59
N ALA A 270 8.43 15.56 11.49
CA ALA A 270 7.47 16.64 11.51
C ALA A 270 6.14 16.24 12.17
N SER A 271 5.68 15.00 11.96
CA SER A 271 4.44 14.52 12.58
C SER A 271 4.57 14.28 14.08
N VAL A 272 5.75 13.85 14.55
CA VAL A 272 6.02 13.64 15.98
C VAL A 272 6.29 14.97 16.71
N LEU A 273 6.98 15.92 16.08
CA LEU A 273 7.30 17.22 16.67
C LEU A 273 6.14 18.22 16.62
N ALA A 274 5.19 18.03 15.70
CA ALA A 274 4.01 18.88 15.66
C ALA A 274 3.20 18.69 16.94
N PRO A 275 2.92 19.76 17.70
CA PRO A 275 2.04 19.69 18.85
C PRO A 275 0.71 19.07 18.43
N GLU A 276 0.13 18.19 19.26
CA GLU A 276 -1.27 17.79 19.09
C GLU A 276 -2.07 19.07 18.91
N GLY A 277 -2.63 19.26 17.72
CA GLY A 277 -3.45 20.43 17.43
C GLY A 277 -4.55 20.44 18.47
N THR A 278 -4.45 21.36 19.44
CA THR A 278 -5.53 21.72 20.33
C THR A 278 -6.77 21.88 19.45
N GLY A 279 -7.81 21.12 19.73
CA GLY A 279 -9.10 21.29 19.07
C GLY A 279 -9.53 22.74 19.14
N LYS A 280 -9.31 23.48 18.06
CA LYS A 280 -9.94 24.75 17.77
C LYS A 280 -10.93 24.45 16.67
N ASP A 281 -12.10 23.96 17.11
CA ASP A 281 -13.43 24.24 16.55
C ASP A 281 -14.54 23.43 17.26
N ALA A 282 -14.38 23.19 18.57
CA ALA A 282 -15.49 22.84 19.45
C ALA A 282 -15.62 23.95 20.50
N GLY A 283 -16.32 25.02 20.13
CA GLY A 283 -16.65 26.11 21.06
C GLY A 283 -16.33 27.49 20.52
N LYS A 284 -17.13 27.96 19.55
CA LYS A 284 -17.49 29.37 19.45
C LYS A 284 -18.98 29.46 19.14
N GLU A 285 -19.69 29.80 20.22
CA GLU A 285 -20.94 30.58 20.33
C GLU A 285 -22.15 30.20 19.46
#